data_AF-A0A959H8F5-F1
#
_entry.id   AF-A0A959H8F5-F1
#
_cell.length_a   1.000
_cell.length_b   1.000
_cell.length_c   1.000
_cell.angle_alpha   90.00
_cell.angle_beta   90.00
_cell.angle_gamma   90.00
#
_symmetry.space_group_name_H-M   'P 1'
#
loop_
_entity.id
_entity.type
_entity.pdbx_description
1 polymer ?
#
loop_
_entity_poly.entity_id
_entity_poly.type
_entity_poly.pdbx_seq_one_letter_code
_entity_poly.pdbx_strand_id
1 'polypeptide(L)'
;MKYLFPASVTAFERPAVSTGSRLFLAGIAFVFLLLGPSLRAQTYETTGISANWQDPDAWICSGAGCRNNRFPNNNLENAAVFIRHDINFISRRAVRIGDNATVLISQGAKLAISGKLDIKEDGTLSIDDGSLEVGRGISNNDGTLEFAGALIQVEGNFINRGNTTLNDACVEVVTGNFINTKYLYGTGSVKTLAGNIINGGNWSPAVAYCADGNTSNLPGTEDCAAAEEICRCVLVNCDILPGYNPTTRVNAPIGSELSALAQTYDPNGPPPSNVIYTINSSNQVLIEIIVRAGMYNDLIAFLGTLGITPADFIDDRITTVNDELLITLFFPISALNSLNQRANIINFVRPVFPPLANAGLISSQGDRAQGSSLGRLGWGLSGAGTKVGIISDSYASNPSARDNDIDNGDLPGAANPVVVAQDYPFGAASDEGRAMLQIVHDVAPEAQLFFHTG
;
A
#
# COMPACT_ATOMS: atom_id res chain seq x y z
N MET A 1 22.06 -52.37 47.26
CA MET A 1 20.70 -52.88 46.95
C MET A 1 20.12 -51.91 45.91
N LYS A 2 19.77 -52.24 44.64
CA LYS A 2 19.19 -53.47 44.05
C LYS A 2 17.95 -53.91 44.84
N TYR A 3 16.71 -53.95 44.35
CA TYR A 3 16.12 -54.04 42.99
C TYR A 3 14.78 -53.24 42.92
N LEU A 4 13.94 -53.12 41.86
CA LEU A 4 13.86 -53.60 40.45
C LEU A 4 12.91 -52.66 39.64
N PHE A 5 12.73 -52.91 38.32
CA PHE A 5 11.60 -52.42 37.48
C PHE A 5 10.49 -53.51 37.37
N PRO A 6 9.30 -53.22 36.80
CA PRO A 6 9.10 -53.49 35.36
C PRO A 6 8.27 -52.43 34.61
N ALA A 7 8.17 -52.58 33.29
CA ALA A 7 7.52 -51.66 32.35
C ALA A 7 6.23 -52.22 31.73
N SER A 8 5.39 -51.36 31.15
CA SER A 8 4.54 -51.71 30.01
C SER A 8 4.09 -50.45 29.23
N VAL A 9 3.95 -50.62 27.91
CA VAL A 9 3.55 -49.60 26.93
C VAL A 9 2.10 -49.85 26.52
N THR A 10 1.29 -48.79 26.38
CA THR A 10 0.16 -48.77 25.44
C THR A 10 -0.05 -47.35 24.91
N ALA A 11 -0.08 -47.22 23.58
CA ALA A 11 -0.57 -46.01 22.93
C ALA A 11 -2.10 -45.92 23.09
N PHE A 12 -2.63 -44.70 23.12
CA PHE A 12 -4.07 -44.45 23.01
C PHE A 12 -4.31 -43.49 21.84
N GLU A 13 -5.05 -43.96 20.86
CA GLU A 13 -5.40 -43.20 19.65
C GLU A 13 -6.29 -42.00 20.00
N ARG A 14 -6.16 -40.91 19.24
CA ARG A 14 -7.17 -39.84 19.20
C ARG A 14 -7.81 -39.81 17.80
N PRO A 15 -9.14 -39.58 17.72
CA PRO A 15 -9.89 -39.82 16.49
C PRO A 15 -9.67 -38.73 15.45
N ALA A 16 -9.80 -39.12 14.18
CA ALA A 16 -9.87 -38.17 13.07
C ALA A 16 -11.17 -37.36 13.10
N VAL A 17 -11.06 -36.04 12.99
CA VAL A 17 -12.14 -35.15 12.57
C VAL A 17 -11.62 -34.33 11.40
N SER A 18 -12.32 -34.40 10.27
CA SER A 18 -11.96 -33.66 9.07
C SER A 18 -12.65 -32.30 9.05
N THR A 19 -11.89 -31.25 8.72
CA THR A 19 -12.41 -30.04 8.08
C THR A 19 -11.26 -29.35 7.35
N GLY A 20 -11.44 -29.10 6.06
CA GLY A 20 -10.34 -28.72 5.18
C GLY A 20 -9.88 -27.29 5.40
N SER A 21 -8.67 -27.11 5.91
CA SER A 21 -7.96 -25.83 5.85
C SER A 21 -7.23 -25.74 4.52
N ARG A 22 -7.82 -25.02 3.55
CA ARG A 22 -7.07 -24.60 2.35
C ARG A 22 -6.07 -23.52 2.77
N LEU A 23 -4.83 -23.92 3.09
CA LEU A 23 -3.71 -22.96 3.12
C LEU A 23 -3.48 -22.45 1.69
N PHE A 24 -4.05 -21.29 1.38
CA PHE A 24 -3.57 -20.41 0.32
C PHE A 24 -2.70 -19.33 0.96
N LEU A 25 -1.53 -19.73 1.49
CA LEU A 25 -0.39 -18.81 1.52
C LEU A 25 0.21 -18.82 0.11
N ALA A 26 -0.34 -17.97 -0.76
CA ALA A 26 0.28 -17.59 -2.03
C ALA A 26 1.09 -16.30 -1.85
N GLY A 27 1.89 -16.22 -0.79
CA GLY A 27 3.02 -15.30 -0.74
C GLY A 27 4.04 -15.77 -1.75
N ILE A 28 3.91 -15.30 -3.00
CA ILE A 28 4.92 -15.53 -4.03
C ILE A 28 6.15 -14.74 -3.60
N ALA A 29 7.05 -15.41 -2.89
CA ALA A 29 8.42 -14.95 -2.81
C ALA A 29 8.91 -14.80 -4.26
N PHE A 30 9.26 -13.57 -4.66
CA PHE A 30 10.05 -13.35 -5.85
C PHE A 30 11.33 -14.17 -5.68
N VAL A 31 11.38 -15.32 -6.33
CA VAL A 31 12.62 -16.05 -6.54
C VAL A 31 13.37 -15.24 -7.59
N PHE A 32 13.97 -14.14 -7.12
CA PHE A 32 15.18 -13.62 -7.71
C PHE A 32 16.17 -14.79 -7.70
N LEU A 33 16.22 -15.51 -8.81
CA LEU A 33 17.40 -16.26 -9.15
C LEU A 33 18.52 -15.22 -9.12
N LEU A 34 19.36 -15.29 -8.10
CA LEU A 34 20.69 -14.74 -8.16
C LEU A 34 21.34 -15.41 -9.36
N LEU A 35 21.24 -14.74 -10.51
CA LEU A 35 21.94 -15.07 -11.74
C LEU A 35 23.43 -14.92 -11.44
N GLY A 36 24.01 -15.97 -10.84
CA GLY A 36 25.44 -16.20 -10.88
C GLY A 36 25.89 -16.03 -12.33
N PRO A 37 27.02 -15.35 -12.57
CA PRO A 37 27.24 -14.56 -13.78
C PRO A 37 27.12 -15.40 -15.06
N SER A 38 25.90 -15.45 -15.60
CA SER A 38 25.68 -15.88 -16.97
C SER A 38 26.47 -14.94 -17.85
N LEU A 39 27.27 -15.48 -18.78
CA LEU A 39 27.98 -14.66 -19.76
C LEU A 39 26.96 -14.09 -20.75
N ARG A 40 26.22 -13.06 -20.32
CA ARG A 40 25.38 -12.25 -21.18
C ARG A 40 26.25 -11.57 -22.22
N ALA A 41 25.75 -11.46 -23.44
CA ALA A 41 26.49 -10.81 -24.50
C ALA A 41 26.64 -9.31 -24.17
N GLN A 42 25.53 -8.65 -23.83
CA GLN A 42 25.47 -7.20 -23.64
C GLN A 42 24.52 -6.83 -22.50
N THR A 43 24.92 -5.85 -21.69
CA THR A 43 24.09 -5.25 -20.64
C THR A 43 24.04 -3.74 -20.85
N TYR A 44 22.84 -3.18 -20.94
CA TYR A 44 22.58 -1.76 -21.13
C TYR A 44 21.85 -1.21 -19.91
N GLU A 45 22.21 -0.01 -19.46
CA GLU A 45 21.55 0.70 -18.35
C GLU A 45 21.39 2.18 -18.68
N THR A 46 20.25 2.79 -18.34
CA THR A 46 19.97 4.19 -18.73
C THR A 46 20.74 5.21 -17.89
N THR A 47 21.26 6.25 -18.54
CA THR A 47 22.06 7.31 -17.90
C THR A 47 21.24 8.45 -17.31
N GLY A 48 20.00 8.65 -17.78
CA GLY A 48 19.20 9.85 -17.52
C GLY A 48 19.63 11.10 -18.31
N ILE A 49 20.67 11.01 -19.15
CA ILE A 49 21.19 12.15 -19.94
C ILE A 49 20.31 12.42 -21.18
N SER A 50 19.81 11.36 -21.81
CA SER A 50 18.97 11.44 -23.01
C SER A 50 17.82 10.44 -22.91
N ALA A 51 16.63 10.89 -23.32
CA ALA A 51 15.40 10.09 -23.32
C ALA A 51 15.11 9.44 -24.69
N ASN A 52 16.10 9.35 -25.59
CA ASN A 52 15.97 8.74 -26.91
C ASN A 52 16.67 7.37 -26.93
N TRP A 53 15.92 6.30 -27.18
CA TRP A 53 16.45 4.93 -27.22
C TRP A 53 17.63 4.80 -28.21
N GLN A 54 17.61 5.53 -29.32
CA GLN A 54 18.63 5.43 -30.37
C GLN A 54 19.84 6.36 -30.17
N ASP A 55 19.89 7.07 -29.04
CA ASP A 55 20.98 7.95 -28.67
C ASP A 55 22.03 7.19 -27.83
N PRO A 56 23.30 7.11 -28.24
CA PRO A 56 24.37 6.53 -27.43
C PRO A 56 24.48 7.12 -26.02
N ASP A 57 24.17 8.40 -25.84
CA ASP A 57 24.33 9.07 -24.54
C ASP A 57 23.23 8.69 -23.54
N ALA A 58 22.15 8.06 -23.99
CA ALA A 58 21.10 7.49 -23.15
C ALA A 58 21.54 6.22 -22.38
N TRP A 59 22.64 5.56 -22.78
CA TRP A 59 23.00 4.22 -22.31
C TRP A 59 24.45 4.06 -21.86
N ILE A 60 24.65 3.38 -20.75
CA ILE A 60 25.90 2.70 -20.40
C ILE A 60 25.79 1.26 -20.91
N CYS A 61 26.74 0.82 -21.74
CA CYS A 61 26.85 -0.57 -22.19
C CYS A 61 28.05 -1.26 -21.53
N SER A 62 27.83 -2.45 -20.97
CA SER A 62 28.86 -3.36 -20.47
C SER A 62 28.71 -4.76 -21.08
N GLY A 63 29.81 -5.54 -21.11
CA GLY A 63 29.87 -6.84 -21.78
C GLY A 63 30.54 -6.82 -23.17
N ALA A 64 30.32 -7.87 -23.95
CA ALA A 64 30.95 -8.10 -25.24
C ALA A 64 30.21 -7.39 -26.40
N GLY A 65 30.93 -6.59 -27.17
CA GLY A 65 30.39 -5.93 -28.38
C GLY A 65 29.90 -4.48 -28.18
N CYS A 66 29.88 -3.96 -26.95
CA CYS A 66 29.52 -2.56 -26.64
C CYS A 66 30.32 -1.49 -27.41
N ARG A 67 31.48 -1.82 -27.97
CA ARG A 67 32.25 -0.91 -28.82
C ARG A 67 31.52 -0.56 -30.14
N ASN A 68 30.72 -1.49 -30.65
CA ASN A 68 29.99 -1.36 -31.92
C ASN A 68 28.50 -1.08 -31.68
N ASN A 69 27.93 -1.60 -30.60
CA ASN A 69 26.55 -1.32 -30.18
C ASN A 69 26.57 -0.44 -28.92
N ARG A 70 26.42 0.88 -29.07
CA ARG A 70 26.40 1.81 -27.93
C ARG A 70 25.01 1.99 -27.31
N PHE A 71 23.96 1.57 -28.01
CA PHE A 71 22.58 1.54 -27.54
C PHE A 71 21.96 0.18 -27.93
N PRO A 72 20.89 -0.27 -27.25
CA PRO A 72 20.28 -1.56 -27.53
C PRO A 72 19.62 -1.59 -28.93
N ASN A 73 19.77 -2.70 -29.66
CA ASN A 73 19.04 -2.90 -30.90
C ASN A 73 17.53 -3.05 -30.65
N ASN A 74 16.68 -2.70 -31.61
CA ASN A 74 15.23 -2.92 -31.51
C ASN A 74 14.82 -4.40 -31.69
N ASN A 75 15.76 -5.28 -32.06
CA ASN A 75 15.66 -6.73 -31.91
C ASN A 75 16.67 -7.11 -30.82
N LEU A 76 16.19 -7.35 -29.59
CA LEU A 76 17.02 -7.69 -28.44
C LEU A 76 17.20 -9.19 -28.37
N GLU A 77 18.47 -9.61 -28.34
CA GLU A 77 18.92 -11.00 -28.34
C GLU A 77 20.08 -11.13 -27.34
N ASN A 78 20.01 -12.10 -26.41
CA ASN A 78 21.02 -12.37 -25.37
C ASN A 78 21.50 -11.14 -24.55
N ALA A 79 20.62 -10.13 -24.43
CA ALA A 79 20.92 -8.85 -23.80
C ALA A 79 20.10 -8.62 -22.51
N ALA A 80 20.65 -7.85 -21.58
CA ALA A 80 19.92 -7.28 -20.44
C ALA A 80 19.79 -5.77 -20.63
N VAL A 81 18.59 -5.21 -20.45
CA VAL A 81 18.33 -3.76 -20.58
C VAL A 81 17.64 -3.27 -19.31
N PHE A 82 18.29 -2.36 -18.60
CA PHE A 82 17.81 -1.74 -17.36
C PHE A 82 17.39 -0.30 -17.63
N ILE A 83 16.11 0.00 -17.45
CA ILE A 83 15.50 1.30 -17.69
C ILE A 83 15.09 1.89 -16.34
N ARG A 84 15.89 2.84 -15.84
CA ARG A 84 15.66 3.61 -14.59
C ARG A 84 15.35 5.09 -14.85
N HIS A 85 15.20 5.45 -16.11
CA HIS A 85 14.95 6.81 -16.58
C HIS A 85 14.09 6.72 -17.85
N ASP A 86 13.33 7.76 -18.16
CA ASP A 86 12.42 7.77 -19.30
C ASP A 86 13.16 7.55 -20.64
N ILE A 87 12.64 6.63 -21.46
CA ILE A 87 13.17 6.31 -22.77
C ILE A 87 12.04 6.24 -23.81
N ASN A 88 12.27 6.89 -24.95
CA ASN A 88 11.37 6.94 -26.10
C ASN A 88 12.01 6.20 -27.28
N PHE A 89 11.34 5.17 -27.80
CA PHE A 89 11.67 4.52 -29.07
C PHE A 89 10.71 4.99 -30.17
N ILE A 90 11.09 6.08 -30.85
CA ILE A 90 10.30 6.72 -31.90
C ILE A 90 10.61 6.06 -33.26
N SER A 91 9.97 4.92 -33.52
CA SER A 91 10.10 4.19 -34.79
C SER A 91 8.81 3.47 -35.18
N ARG A 92 8.68 3.18 -36.49
CA ARG A 92 7.66 2.25 -37.01
C ARG A 92 8.08 0.78 -36.89
N ARG A 93 9.34 0.50 -36.52
CA ARG A 93 9.81 -0.86 -36.25
C ARG A 93 9.23 -1.34 -34.91
N ALA A 94 9.04 -2.65 -34.79
CA ALA A 94 8.70 -3.25 -33.51
C ALA A 94 9.93 -3.29 -32.60
N VAL A 95 9.76 -3.05 -31.30
CA VAL A 95 10.72 -3.54 -30.30
C VAL A 95 10.43 -5.02 -30.09
N ARG A 96 11.47 -5.85 -30.12
CA ARG A 96 11.35 -7.30 -29.89
C ARG A 96 12.30 -7.75 -28.80
N ILE A 97 11.82 -8.64 -27.95
CA ILE A 97 12.56 -9.20 -26.82
C ILE A 97 12.50 -10.72 -26.96
N GLY A 98 13.65 -11.38 -27.16
CA GLY A 98 13.75 -12.83 -27.36
C GLY A 98 15.21 -13.30 -27.27
N ASP A 99 15.48 -14.56 -27.60
CA ASP A 99 16.82 -15.16 -27.52
C ASP A 99 17.43 -14.93 -26.13
N ASN A 100 16.68 -15.28 -25.07
CA ASN A 100 16.95 -15.02 -23.66
C ASN A 100 17.14 -13.55 -23.26
N ALA A 101 16.72 -12.57 -24.08
CA ALA A 101 16.81 -11.16 -23.72
C ALA A 101 15.83 -10.78 -22.59
N THR A 102 16.28 -9.85 -21.75
CA THR A 102 15.57 -9.37 -20.56
C THR A 102 15.52 -7.85 -20.58
N VAL A 103 14.36 -7.27 -20.29
CA VAL A 103 14.18 -5.83 -20.08
C VAL A 103 13.55 -5.63 -18.71
N LEU A 104 14.13 -4.76 -17.88
CA LEU A 104 13.58 -4.34 -16.60
C LEU A 104 13.35 -2.82 -16.63
N ILE A 105 12.12 -2.40 -16.39
CA ILE A 105 11.75 -1.01 -16.13
C ILE A 105 11.55 -0.87 -14.62
N SER A 106 12.11 0.16 -13.99
CA SER A 106 11.99 0.36 -12.54
C SER A 106 12.21 1.82 -12.11
N GLN A 107 11.93 2.14 -10.85
CA GLN A 107 12.16 3.46 -10.23
C GLN A 107 11.31 4.57 -10.87
N GLY A 108 10.04 4.28 -11.13
CA GLY A 108 9.07 5.19 -11.76
C GLY A 108 9.31 5.46 -13.24
N ALA A 109 10.31 4.81 -13.86
CA ALA A 109 10.74 5.09 -15.22
C ALA A 109 9.68 4.70 -16.27
N LYS A 110 9.64 5.45 -17.37
CA LYS A 110 8.75 5.19 -18.50
C LYS A 110 9.49 4.67 -19.75
N LEU A 111 9.01 3.59 -20.35
CA LEU A 111 9.35 3.22 -21.72
C LEU A 111 8.19 3.55 -22.67
N ALA A 112 8.39 4.48 -23.60
CA ALA A 112 7.43 4.78 -24.65
C ALA A 112 7.90 4.23 -26.01
N ILE A 113 7.08 3.40 -26.65
CA ILE A 113 7.35 2.77 -27.94
C ILE A 113 6.30 3.27 -28.93
N SER A 114 6.67 4.03 -29.97
CA SER A 114 5.66 4.56 -30.91
C SER A 114 5.06 3.52 -31.86
N GLY A 115 5.70 2.35 -31.96
CA GLY A 115 5.22 1.19 -32.70
C GLY A 115 4.73 0.09 -31.75
N LYS A 116 4.74 -1.15 -32.23
CA LYS A 116 4.34 -2.33 -31.44
C LYS A 116 5.48 -2.97 -30.64
N LEU A 117 5.12 -3.75 -29.63
CA LEU A 117 6.02 -4.58 -28.82
C LEU A 117 5.75 -6.08 -29.10
N ASP A 118 6.79 -6.85 -29.40
CA ASP A 118 6.71 -8.32 -29.59
C ASP A 118 7.66 -9.03 -28.60
N ILE A 119 7.14 -9.62 -27.51
CA ILE A 119 7.89 -10.55 -26.66
C ILE A 119 7.87 -11.94 -27.31
N LYS A 120 9.01 -12.62 -27.38
CA LYS A 120 9.19 -14.00 -27.87
C LYS A 120 9.22 -14.99 -26.72
N GLU A 121 9.08 -16.28 -27.04
CA GLU A 121 8.86 -17.37 -26.07
C GLU A 121 9.88 -17.41 -24.91
N ASP A 122 11.12 -16.98 -25.16
CA ASP A 122 12.23 -16.91 -24.20
C ASP A 122 12.64 -15.47 -23.84
N GLY A 123 11.85 -14.48 -24.26
CA GLY A 123 12.02 -13.08 -23.87
C GLY A 123 11.28 -12.76 -22.58
N THR A 124 11.85 -11.88 -21.76
CA THR A 124 11.24 -11.37 -20.53
C THR A 124 11.20 -9.85 -20.53
N LEU A 125 10.04 -9.28 -20.19
CA LEU A 125 9.92 -7.89 -19.79
C LEU A 125 9.28 -7.83 -18.41
N SER A 126 10.01 -7.27 -17.46
CA SER A 126 9.53 -7.01 -16.11
C SER A 126 9.44 -5.50 -15.86
N ILE A 127 8.43 -5.08 -15.10
CA ILE A 127 8.26 -3.70 -14.62
C ILE A 127 8.06 -3.77 -13.11
N ASP A 128 8.88 -3.07 -12.35
CA ASP A 128 8.86 -3.01 -10.89
C ASP A 128 8.92 -1.54 -10.48
N ASP A 129 7.74 -0.94 -10.29
CA ASP A 129 7.50 0.52 -10.23
C ASP A 129 7.91 1.26 -11.53
N GLY A 130 6.94 1.53 -12.40
CA GLY A 130 7.18 2.23 -13.67
C GLY A 130 6.04 2.13 -14.67
N SER A 131 6.28 2.60 -15.91
CA SER A 131 5.26 2.58 -16.96
C SER A 131 5.77 2.18 -18.35
N LEU A 132 4.85 1.65 -19.16
CA LEU A 132 5.07 1.27 -20.54
C LEU A 132 3.94 1.84 -21.40
N GLU A 133 4.29 2.65 -22.41
CA GLU A 133 3.39 3.06 -23.48
C GLU A 133 3.76 2.33 -24.78
N VAL A 134 2.78 1.70 -25.42
CA VAL A 134 2.95 1.05 -26.72
C VAL A 134 1.95 1.60 -27.72
N GLY A 135 2.47 2.19 -28.80
CA GLY A 135 1.70 2.79 -29.87
C GLY A 135 1.06 1.77 -30.82
N ARG A 136 0.33 2.33 -31.79
CA ARG A 136 -0.58 1.61 -32.70
C ARG A 136 -0.01 0.32 -33.28
N GLY A 137 -0.66 -0.80 -32.99
CA GLY A 137 -0.42 -2.04 -33.71
C GLY A 137 -1.16 -3.27 -33.18
N ILE A 138 -0.49 -4.41 -33.33
CA ILE A 138 -0.83 -5.67 -32.66
C ILE A 138 0.41 -6.08 -31.87
N SER A 139 0.41 -5.79 -30.58
CA SER A 139 1.48 -6.16 -29.65
C SER A 139 1.25 -7.56 -29.13
N ASN A 140 2.33 -8.33 -28.96
CA ASN A 140 2.27 -9.76 -28.70
C ASN A 140 3.15 -10.12 -27.53
N ASN A 141 2.61 -10.88 -26.57
CA ASN A 141 3.42 -11.63 -25.62
C ASN A 141 3.40 -13.12 -26.00
N ASP A 142 4.54 -13.68 -26.40
CA ASP A 142 4.73 -15.14 -26.47
C ASP A 142 5.57 -15.68 -25.30
N GLY A 143 6.30 -14.80 -24.58
CA GLY A 143 7.23 -15.12 -23.50
C GLY A 143 6.68 -14.81 -22.12
N THR A 144 7.44 -14.05 -21.34
CA THR A 144 7.10 -13.72 -19.94
C THR A 144 6.98 -12.22 -19.72
N LEU A 145 5.88 -11.81 -19.08
CA LEU A 145 5.63 -10.47 -18.58
C LEU A 145 5.38 -10.49 -17.07
N GLU A 146 6.06 -9.62 -16.34
CA GLU A 146 5.97 -9.50 -14.88
C GLU A 146 5.79 -8.04 -14.51
N PHE A 147 4.60 -7.65 -14.06
CA PHE A 147 4.26 -6.25 -13.82
C PHE A 147 3.87 -6.05 -12.36
N ALA A 148 4.68 -5.31 -11.60
CA ALA A 148 4.46 -4.95 -10.21
C ALA A 148 4.39 -3.42 -10.06
N GLY A 149 3.29 -2.90 -9.49
CA GLY A 149 3.06 -1.46 -9.33
C GLY A 149 3.20 -0.67 -10.65
N ALA A 150 2.73 -1.25 -11.76
CA ALA A 150 3.09 -0.82 -13.11
C ALA A 150 1.88 -0.44 -13.97
N LEU A 151 2.02 0.61 -14.79
CA LEU A 151 1.02 1.01 -15.77
C LEU A 151 1.46 0.63 -17.18
N ILE A 152 0.61 -0.08 -17.90
CA ILE A 152 0.84 -0.49 -19.29
C ILE A 152 -0.28 0.06 -20.15
N GLN A 153 0.01 1.09 -20.95
CA GLN A 153 -0.92 1.68 -21.91
C GLN A 153 -0.64 1.18 -23.33
N VAL A 154 -1.68 0.69 -24.03
CA VAL A 154 -1.55 0.13 -25.38
C VAL A 154 -2.56 0.76 -26.34
N GLU A 155 -2.08 1.37 -27.42
CA GLU A 155 -2.87 1.67 -28.60
C GLU A 155 -2.86 0.47 -29.56
N GLY A 156 -4.01 -0.18 -29.74
CA GLY A 156 -4.19 -1.33 -30.62
C GLY A 156 -4.38 -2.65 -29.87
N ASN A 157 -4.36 -3.76 -30.60
CA ASN A 157 -4.64 -5.07 -30.00
C ASN A 157 -3.44 -5.54 -29.16
N PHE A 158 -3.70 -5.99 -27.94
CA PHE A 158 -2.72 -6.69 -27.11
C PHE A 158 -3.07 -8.17 -27.03
N ILE A 159 -2.17 -9.04 -27.50
CA ILE A 159 -2.41 -10.49 -27.56
C ILE A 159 -1.43 -11.20 -26.61
N ASN A 160 -1.96 -11.72 -25.49
CA ASN A 160 -1.22 -12.57 -24.57
C ASN A 160 -1.31 -14.06 -24.94
N ARG A 161 -0.25 -14.55 -25.59
CA ARG A 161 0.02 -15.97 -25.89
C ARG A 161 1.08 -16.57 -24.96
N GLY A 162 1.61 -15.79 -24.01
CA GLY A 162 2.68 -16.14 -23.09
C GLY A 162 2.20 -16.28 -21.64
N ASN A 163 3.12 -16.05 -20.72
CA ASN A 163 2.85 -15.90 -19.29
C ASN A 163 2.81 -14.41 -18.96
N THR A 164 1.77 -13.95 -18.28
CA THR A 164 1.70 -12.59 -17.72
C THR A 164 1.33 -12.69 -16.24
N THR A 165 2.09 -12.04 -15.37
CA THR A 165 1.77 -11.86 -13.95
C THR A 165 1.58 -10.38 -13.66
N LEU A 166 0.47 -10.03 -13.03
CA LEU A 166 0.20 -8.71 -12.47
C LEU A 166 0.35 -8.78 -10.94
N ASN A 167 0.91 -7.75 -10.34
CA ASN A 167 0.95 -7.54 -8.90
C ASN A 167 0.64 -6.06 -8.64
N ASP A 168 -0.64 -5.77 -8.43
CA ASP A 168 -1.20 -4.43 -8.29
C ASP A 168 -0.82 -3.51 -9.46
N ALA A 169 -0.79 -4.10 -10.66
CA ALA A 169 -0.49 -3.44 -11.93
C ALA A 169 -1.75 -3.32 -12.82
N CYS A 170 -1.76 -2.30 -13.68
CA CYS A 170 -2.86 -2.00 -14.60
C CYS A 170 -2.42 -2.11 -16.07
N VAL A 171 -3.19 -2.86 -16.87
CA VAL A 171 -3.09 -2.85 -18.33
C VAL A 171 -4.29 -2.11 -18.91
N GLU A 172 -4.06 -0.93 -19.49
CA GLU A 172 -5.05 -0.10 -20.16
C GLU A 172 -4.87 -0.19 -21.69
N VAL A 173 -5.82 -0.81 -22.39
CA VAL A 173 -5.88 -0.79 -23.85
C VAL A 173 -6.74 0.39 -24.28
N VAL A 174 -6.07 1.48 -24.65
CA VAL A 174 -6.68 2.78 -25.00
C VAL A 174 -7.59 2.65 -26.22
N THR A 175 -7.18 1.84 -27.21
CA THR A 175 -8.01 1.48 -28.37
C THR A 175 -7.72 0.05 -28.79
N GLY A 176 -8.71 -0.70 -29.27
CA GLY A 176 -8.51 -2.09 -29.67
C GLY A 176 -8.77 -3.09 -28.54
N ASN A 177 -8.36 -4.34 -28.74
CA ASN A 177 -8.82 -5.47 -27.92
C ASN A 177 -7.70 -6.06 -27.07
N PHE A 178 -8.01 -6.42 -25.83
CA PHE A 178 -7.17 -7.31 -25.03
C PHE A 178 -7.58 -8.76 -25.28
N ILE A 179 -6.64 -9.61 -25.68
CA ILE A 179 -6.89 -11.02 -26.01
C ILE A 179 -5.92 -11.90 -25.21
N ASN A 180 -6.41 -12.59 -24.18
CA ASN A 180 -5.65 -13.60 -23.47
C ASN A 180 -5.92 -14.98 -24.05
N THR A 181 -4.89 -15.77 -24.37
CA THR A 181 -5.04 -17.16 -24.85
C THR A 181 -4.20 -18.17 -24.09
N LYS A 182 -3.42 -17.75 -23.09
CA LYS A 182 -2.55 -18.64 -22.31
C LYS A 182 -2.67 -18.37 -20.80
N TYR A 183 -1.78 -17.61 -20.16
CA TYR A 183 -1.79 -17.42 -18.71
C TYR A 183 -1.76 -15.94 -18.31
N LEU A 184 -2.72 -15.52 -17.48
CA LEU A 184 -2.75 -14.23 -16.78
C LEU A 184 -2.97 -14.46 -15.27
N TYR A 185 -1.98 -14.09 -14.45
CA TYR A 185 -1.91 -14.41 -13.02
C TYR A 185 -1.86 -13.17 -12.12
N GLY A 186 -2.10 -13.39 -10.82
CA GLY A 186 -1.82 -12.43 -9.75
C GLY A 186 -2.99 -11.50 -9.39
N THR A 187 -2.65 -10.26 -8.99
CA THR A 187 -3.58 -9.17 -8.59
C THR A 187 -3.35 -7.95 -9.49
N GLY A 188 -4.40 -7.20 -9.78
CA GLY A 188 -4.30 -6.03 -10.67
C GLY A 188 -5.53 -5.85 -11.54
N SER A 189 -5.39 -5.12 -12.64
CA SER A 189 -6.51 -4.86 -13.56
C SER A 189 -6.14 -4.88 -15.03
N VAL A 190 -7.13 -5.23 -15.87
CA VAL A 190 -7.08 -5.08 -17.33
C VAL A 190 -8.32 -4.33 -17.79
N LYS A 191 -8.16 -3.17 -18.42
CA LYS A 191 -9.29 -2.41 -18.98
C LYS A 191 -9.10 -2.03 -20.44
N THR A 192 -10.21 -1.91 -21.18
CA THR A 192 -10.23 -1.37 -22.55
C THR A 192 -11.08 -0.09 -22.59
N LEU A 193 -10.50 1.03 -23.04
CA LEU A 193 -11.23 2.30 -23.15
C LEU A 193 -12.04 2.43 -24.46
N ALA A 194 -11.69 1.62 -25.47
CA ALA A 194 -12.41 1.55 -26.74
C ALA A 194 -12.15 0.19 -27.42
N GLY A 195 -12.78 -0.88 -26.91
CA GLY A 195 -12.70 -2.22 -27.49
C GLY A 195 -13.03 -3.36 -26.51
N ASN A 196 -12.82 -4.60 -26.95
CA ASN A 196 -13.32 -5.81 -26.27
C ASN A 196 -12.23 -6.50 -25.43
N ILE A 197 -12.62 -7.22 -24.38
CA ILE A 197 -11.74 -8.14 -23.63
C ILE A 197 -12.16 -9.58 -23.89
N ILE A 198 -11.24 -10.40 -24.41
CA ILE A 198 -11.49 -11.78 -24.82
C ILE A 198 -10.52 -12.71 -24.08
N ASN A 199 -11.04 -13.75 -23.43
CA ASN A 199 -10.23 -14.75 -22.74
C ASN A 199 -10.44 -16.17 -23.30
N GLY A 200 -9.44 -16.72 -23.97
CA GLY A 200 -9.35 -18.14 -24.32
C GLY A 200 -8.38 -18.94 -23.43
N GLY A 201 -7.80 -18.31 -22.40
CA GLY A 201 -6.80 -18.89 -21.51
C GLY A 201 -7.22 -18.92 -20.04
N ASN A 202 -6.22 -19.09 -19.17
CA ASN A 202 -6.38 -18.93 -17.74
C ASN A 202 -6.31 -17.45 -17.35
N TRP A 203 -7.19 -17.04 -16.45
CA TRP A 203 -7.29 -15.69 -15.90
C TRP A 203 -7.49 -15.80 -14.38
N SER A 204 -6.61 -15.17 -13.60
CA SER A 204 -6.70 -15.12 -12.14
C SER A 204 -7.98 -14.40 -11.69
N PRO A 205 -8.83 -15.00 -10.83
CA PRO A 205 -10.03 -14.32 -10.32
C PRO A 205 -9.77 -13.04 -9.52
N ALA A 206 -8.52 -12.76 -9.13
CA ALA A 206 -8.11 -11.53 -8.44
C ALA A 206 -7.59 -10.44 -9.40
N VAL A 207 -7.60 -10.68 -10.72
CA VAL A 207 -7.36 -9.64 -11.73
C VAL A 207 -8.72 -9.09 -12.18
N ALA A 208 -9.02 -7.88 -11.73
CA ALA A 208 -10.22 -7.14 -12.10
C ALA A 208 -10.21 -6.79 -13.59
N TYR A 209 -11.39 -6.55 -14.17
CA TYR A 209 -11.49 -6.12 -15.57
C TYR A 209 -12.67 -5.19 -15.82
N CYS A 210 -12.54 -4.40 -16.88
CA CYS A 210 -13.55 -3.47 -17.36
C CYS A 210 -13.41 -3.26 -18.88
N ALA A 211 -14.43 -3.59 -19.66
CA ALA A 211 -14.46 -3.33 -21.09
C ALA A 211 -15.47 -2.23 -21.45
N ASP A 212 -15.05 -1.25 -22.24
CA ASP A 212 -15.98 -0.35 -22.97
C ASP A 212 -16.80 -1.14 -24.02
N GLY A 213 -16.18 -2.16 -24.63
CA GLY A 213 -16.81 -3.08 -25.56
C GLY A 213 -17.41 -4.32 -24.90
N ASN A 214 -17.45 -5.43 -25.65
CA ASN A 214 -17.94 -6.70 -25.13
C ASN A 214 -16.84 -7.46 -24.38
N THR A 215 -17.25 -8.24 -23.39
CA THR A 215 -16.42 -9.26 -22.73
C THR A 215 -16.71 -10.65 -23.28
N SER A 216 -15.73 -11.56 -23.28
CA SER A 216 -15.95 -12.97 -23.63
C SER A 216 -15.11 -13.92 -22.76
N ASN A 217 -15.78 -14.92 -22.16
CA ASN A 217 -15.17 -16.00 -21.38
C ASN A 217 -14.27 -15.55 -20.20
N LEU A 218 -14.60 -14.41 -19.58
CA LEU A 218 -13.92 -13.92 -18.38
C LEU A 218 -14.48 -14.57 -17.10
N PRO A 219 -13.67 -14.71 -16.04
CA PRO A 219 -14.11 -15.26 -14.77
C PRO A 219 -14.81 -14.20 -13.90
N GLY A 220 -15.98 -14.54 -13.36
CA GLY A 220 -16.70 -13.68 -12.41
C GLY A 220 -17.57 -12.62 -13.09
N THR A 221 -17.72 -11.48 -12.42
CA THR A 221 -18.48 -10.32 -12.89
C THR A 221 -17.49 -9.21 -13.21
N GLU A 222 -17.82 -8.38 -14.20
CA GLU A 222 -17.08 -7.17 -14.53
C GLU A 222 -17.09 -6.17 -13.37
N ASP A 223 -15.93 -5.60 -13.05
CA ASP A 223 -15.75 -4.66 -11.95
C ASP A 223 -14.93 -3.45 -12.39
N CYS A 224 -15.62 -2.52 -13.04
CA CYS A 224 -15.05 -1.25 -13.48
C CYS A 224 -14.66 -0.33 -12.32
N ALA A 225 -15.23 -0.47 -11.12
CA ALA A 225 -14.84 0.36 -9.99
C ALA A 225 -13.45 -0.07 -9.48
N ALA A 226 -13.26 -1.37 -9.21
CA ALA A 226 -11.97 -1.91 -8.81
C ALA A 226 -10.90 -1.75 -9.91
N ALA A 227 -11.26 -2.00 -11.17
CA ALA A 227 -10.31 -1.86 -12.27
C ALA A 227 -9.79 -0.42 -12.44
N GLU A 228 -10.68 0.57 -12.34
CA GLU A 228 -10.33 1.99 -12.44
C GLU A 228 -9.55 2.46 -11.20
N GLU A 229 -9.92 2.01 -10.00
CA GLU A 229 -9.19 2.33 -8.77
C GLU A 229 -7.75 1.81 -8.79
N ILE A 230 -7.53 0.55 -9.18
CA ILE A 230 -6.19 -0.03 -9.33
C ILE A 230 -5.36 0.79 -10.34
N CYS A 231 -5.91 1.08 -11.52
CA CYS A 231 -5.20 1.89 -12.53
C CYS A 231 -4.86 3.30 -12.04
N ARG A 232 -5.77 3.93 -11.30
CA ARG A 232 -5.58 5.26 -10.71
C ARG A 232 -4.51 5.24 -9.61
N CYS A 233 -4.43 4.18 -8.82
CA CYS A 233 -3.47 4.06 -7.74
C CYS A 233 -2.02 3.93 -8.21
N VAL A 234 -1.79 3.22 -9.31
CA VAL A 234 -0.48 3.14 -9.96
C VAL A 234 0.02 4.52 -10.42
N LEU A 235 -0.87 5.37 -10.95
CA LEU A 235 -0.51 6.68 -11.51
C LEU A 235 -0.28 7.79 -10.49
N VAL A 236 -1.07 7.80 -9.41
CA VAL A 236 -1.16 8.96 -8.51
C VAL A 236 -0.40 8.73 -7.20
N ASN A 237 0.10 7.50 -6.97
CA ASN A 237 0.47 6.97 -5.67
C ASN A 237 -0.69 7.12 -4.66
N CYS A 238 -1.50 6.06 -4.54
CA CYS A 238 -2.66 6.07 -3.64
C CYS A 238 -2.33 6.28 -2.16
N ASP A 239 -1.06 6.15 -1.75
CA ASP A 239 -0.61 6.45 -0.38
C ASP A 239 -0.75 7.94 -0.01
N ILE A 240 -0.87 8.85 -1.00
CA ILE A 240 -0.90 10.31 -0.77
C ILE A 240 -2.08 10.98 -1.48
N LEU A 241 -3.29 10.45 -1.24
CA LEU A 241 -4.54 11.13 -1.60
C LEU A 241 -5.15 11.78 -0.36
N PRO A 242 -5.68 13.02 -0.46
CA PRO A 242 -6.66 13.47 0.52
C PRO A 242 -7.87 12.54 0.41
N GLY A 243 -8.24 11.83 1.49
CA GLY A 243 -9.44 10.98 1.54
C GLY A 243 -10.78 11.76 1.50
N TYR A 244 -10.75 12.98 0.97
CA TYR A 244 -11.89 13.87 0.79
C TYR A 244 -11.62 14.77 -0.42
N ASN A 245 -12.66 15.33 -1.03
CA ASN A 245 -12.50 16.26 -2.15
C ASN A 245 -12.28 17.70 -1.61
N PRO A 246 -11.06 18.28 -1.66
CA PRO A 246 -10.77 19.53 -0.99
C PRO A 246 -11.39 20.73 -1.72
N THR A 247 -12.24 21.47 -1.02
CA THR A 247 -13.00 22.61 -1.57
C THR A 247 -12.19 23.94 -1.63
N THR A 248 -10.88 23.83 -1.82
CA THR A 248 -9.85 24.88 -1.64
C THR A 248 -9.62 25.31 -0.18
N ARG A 249 -8.68 26.23 0.06
CA ARG A 249 -8.33 26.73 1.40
C ARG A 249 -9.47 27.59 1.96
N VAL A 250 -10.16 27.07 2.98
CA VAL A 250 -11.17 27.82 3.73
C VAL A 250 -10.54 28.76 4.75
N ASN A 251 -11.18 29.91 4.98
CA ASN A 251 -10.84 30.88 6.03
C ASN A 251 -12.01 30.99 7.01
N ALA A 252 -12.29 29.89 7.69
CA ALA A 252 -13.44 29.71 8.58
C ALA A 252 -13.05 28.80 9.76
N PRO A 253 -13.84 28.81 10.86
CA PRO A 253 -13.64 27.90 12.00
C PRO A 253 -13.48 26.43 11.65
N ILE A 254 -14.29 25.86 10.75
CA ILE A 254 -14.13 24.46 10.33
C ILE A 254 -13.11 24.34 9.19
N GLY A 255 -12.25 23.31 9.25
CA GLY A 255 -11.27 22.99 8.20
C GLY A 255 -11.85 22.63 6.84
N SER A 256 -10.99 22.41 5.84
CA SER A 256 -11.39 22.01 4.49
C SER A 256 -12.00 20.60 4.46
N GLU A 257 -11.59 19.75 5.39
CA GLU A 257 -12.11 18.40 5.66
C GLU A 257 -13.60 18.49 6.01
N LEU A 258 -13.92 19.14 7.13
CA LEU A 258 -15.29 19.33 7.60
C LEU A 258 -16.13 20.19 6.64
N SER A 259 -15.52 21.14 5.94
CA SER A 259 -16.19 21.92 4.88
C SER A 259 -16.62 21.05 3.70
N ALA A 260 -15.79 20.09 3.29
CA ALA A 260 -16.13 19.13 2.25
C ALA A 260 -17.21 18.15 2.74
N LEU A 261 -17.03 17.56 3.93
CA LEU A 261 -18.02 16.66 4.54
C LEU A 261 -19.40 17.33 4.64
N ALA A 262 -19.47 18.58 5.11
CA ALA A 262 -20.71 19.34 5.22
C ALA A 262 -21.39 19.67 3.87
N GLN A 263 -20.68 19.51 2.75
CA GLN A 263 -21.20 19.73 1.39
C GLN A 263 -21.57 18.42 0.68
N THR A 264 -20.80 17.34 0.89
CA THR A 264 -20.91 16.10 0.09
C THR A 264 -21.52 14.92 0.84
N TYR A 265 -21.80 15.03 2.14
CA TYR A 265 -22.33 13.92 2.92
C TYR A 265 -23.78 13.57 2.57
N ASP A 266 -23.98 12.36 2.05
CA ASP A 266 -25.28 11.71 1.88
C ASP A 266 -25.36 10.48 2.79
N PRO A 267 -26.31 10.42 3.75
CA PRO A 267 -26.54 9.24 4.60
C PRO A 267 -26.86 7.94 3.83
N ASN A 268 -27.26 8.04 2.57
CA ASN A 268 -27.58 6.90 1.69
C ASN A 268 -26.50 6.67 0.61
N GLY A 269 -25.47 7.53 0.56
CA GLY A 269 -24.37 7.43 -0.39
C GLY A 269 -23.24 6.54 0.10
N PRO A 270 -22.14 6.42 -0.67
CA PRO A 270 -20.92 5.79 -0.21
C PRO A 270 -20.39 6.47 1.07
N PRO A 271 -19.87 5.71 2.06
CA PRO A 271 -19.36 6.30 3.29
C PRO A 271 -18.15 7.21 3.00
N PRO A 272 -18.05 8.38 3.66
CA PRO A 272 -16.83 9.19 3.65
C PRO A 272 -15.62 8.40 4.18
N SER A 273 -14.41 8.86 3.86
CA SER A 273 -13.18 8.20 4.31
C SER A 273 -13.14 8.03 5.84
N ASN A 274 -13.11 6.76 6.25
CA ASN A 274 -12.92 6.32 7.63
C ASN A 274 -11.50 6.56 8.16
N VAL A 275 -10.59 7.09 7.33
CA VAL A 275 -9.24 7.56 7.73
C VAL A 275 -9.28 9.02 8.22
N ILE A 276 -10.33 9.78 7.86
CA ILE A 276 -10.46 11.20 8.23
C ILE A 276 -11.66 11.43 9.15
N TYR A 277 -12.73 10.66 8.99
CA TYR A 277 -13.99 10.89 9.70
C TYR A 277 -14.43 9.65 10.48
N THR A 278 -14.48 9.76 11.81
CA THR A 278 -15.26 8.84 12.64
C THR A 278 -16.71 9.33 12.66
N ILE A 279 -17.61 8.61 11.97
CA ILE A 279 -19.04 8.97 11.85
C ILE A 279 -19.88 7.89 12.54
N ASN A 280 -20.82 8.29 13.40
CA ASN A 280 -21.72 7.38 14.09
C ASN A 280 -23.03 7.14 13.30
N SER A 281 -23.83 6.16 13.75
CA SER A 281 -25.12 5.80 13.13
C SER A 281 -26.20 6.89 13.21
N SER A 282 -25.95 7.99 13.91
CA SER A 282 -26.84 9.15 14.05
C SER A 282 -26.43 10.32 13.13
N ASN A 283 -25.56 10.06 12.14
CA ASN A 283 -25.04 11.05 11.19
C ASN A 283 -24.30 12.22 11.88
N GLN A 284 -23.58 11.90 12.96
CA GLN A 284 -22.70 12.83 13.66
C GLN A 284 -21.24 12.43 13.40
N VAL A 285 -20.38 13.42 13.19
CA VAL A 285 -18.93 13.25 13.02
C VAL A 285 -18.22 13.62 14.32
N LEU A 286 -17.21 12.83 14.71
CA LEU A 286 -16.36 13.13 15.85
C LEU A 286 -15.44 14.31 15.52
N ILE A 287 -15.55 15.39 16.30
CA ILE A 287 -14.77 16.62 16.12
C ILE A 287 -14.16 17.10 17.42
N GLU A 288 -13.10 17.88 17.26
CA GLU A 288 -12.52 18.72 18.31
C GLU A 288 -12.80 20.19 18.00
N ILE A 289 -13.41 20.90 18.95
CA ILE A 289 -13.62 22.34 18.90
C ILE A 289 -12.56 23.01 19.78
N ILE A 290 -11.64 23.75 19.16
CA ILE A 290 -10.64 24.56 19.88
C ILE A 290 -11.29 25.90 20.23
N VAL A 291 -11.44 26.16 21.51
CA VAL A 291 -12.11 27.35 22.06
C VAL A 291 -11.14 28.52 22.18
N ARG A 292 -11.63 29.76 22.03
CA ARG A 292 -10.86 30.94 22.43
C ARG A 292 -10.82 31.07 23.95
N ALA A 293 -9.67 31.43 24.49
CA ALA A 293 -9.48 31.59 25.94
C ALA A 293 -10.55 32.51 26.57
N GLY A 294 -11.19 32.02 27.63
CA GLY A 294 -12.28 32.71 28.34
C GLY A 294 -13.68 32.55 27.72
N MET A 295 -13.82 31.95 26.53
CA MET A 295 -15.11 31.84 25.81
C MET A 295 -15.84 30.49 25.98
N TYR A 296 -15.36 29.63 26.89
CA TYR A 296 -15.89 28.28 27.12
C TYR A 296 -17.38 28.27 27.48
N ASN A 297 -17.81 29.13 28.40
CA ASN A 297 -19.23 29.25 28.79
C ASN A 297 -20.12 29.74 27.62
N ASP A 298 -19.61 30.61 26.75
CA ASP A 298 -20.34 31.08 25.56
C ASP A 298 -20.43 29.99 24.47
N LEU A 299 -19.47 29.07 24.43
CA LEU A 299 -19.52 27.88 23.59
C LEU A 299 -20.51 26.85 24.12
N ILE A 300 -20.53 26.55 25.43
CA ILE A 300 -21.56 25.68 26.02
C ILE A 300 -22.95 26.28 25.78
N ALA A 301 -23.14 27.58 25.99
CA ALA A 301 -24.43 28.24 25.73
C ALA A 301 -24.85 28.12 24.26
N PHE A 302 -23.90 28.16 23.31
CA PHE A 302 -24.17 27.93 21.89
C PHE A 302 -24.51 26.47 21.58
N LEU A 303 -23.72 25.51 22.05
CA LEU A 303 -23.95 24.08 21.83
C LEU A 303 -25.31 23.66 22.41
N GLY A 304 -25.72 24.24 23.54
CA GLY A 304 -27.06 24.07 24.10
C GLY A 304 -28.20 24.51 23.18
N THR A 305 -28.00 25.48 22.27
CA THR A 305 -29.01 25.84 21.26
C THR A 305 -29.19 24.77 20.18
N LEU A 306 -28.22 23.86 20.04
CA LEU A 306 -28.26 22.70 19.15
C LEU A 306 -28.69 21.42 19.89
N GLY A 307 -29.07 21.53 21.17
CA GLY A 307 -29.42 20.38 22.03
C GLY A 307 -28.22 19.61 22.60
N ILE A 308 -26.99 20.11 22.42
CA ILE A 308 -25.76 19.49 22.90
C ILE A 308 -25.43 20.02 24.30
N THR A 309 -25.12 19.11 25.22
CA THR A 309 -24.84 19.39 26.63
C THR A 309 -23.43 18.95 27.02
N PRO A 310 -22.89 19.38 28.17
CA PRO A 310 -21.59 18.89 28.66
C PRO A 310 -21.54 17.39 28.98
N ALA A 311 -22.67 16.68 28.99
CA ALA A 311 -22.72 15.22 29.12
C ALA A 311 -22.45 14.48 27.79
N ASP A 312 -22.51 15.20 26.66
CA ASP A 312 -22.23 14.68 25.32
C ASP A 312 -20.74 14.85 24.92
N PHE A 313 -19.93 15.44 25.82
CA PHE A 313 -18.49 15.65 25.62
C PHE A 313 -17.73 14.39 26.00
N ILE A 314 -16.72 14.04 25.20
CA ILE A 314 -15.73 13.01 25.54
C ILE A 314 -14.70 13.65 26.48
N ASP A 315 -14.45 12.99 27.61
CA ASP A 315 -13.55 13.51 28.65
C ASP A 315 -12.08 13.38 28.21
N ASP A 316 -11.44 14.51 27.94
CA ASP A 316 -10.03 14.65 27.59
C ASP A 316 -9.16 15.08 28.80
N ARG A 317 -9.77 15.22 29.98
CA ARG A 317 -9.18 15.93 31.13
C ARG A 317 -8.11 15.14 31.86
N ILE A 318 -6.88 15.23 31.34
CA ILE A 318 -5.68 14.74 32.03
C ILE A 318 -5.47 15.42 33.41
N THR A 319 -6.04 16.61 33.65
CA THR A 319 -6.01 17.25 34.98
C THR A 319 -7.32 17.96 35.36
N THR A 320 -7.57 18.06 36.67
CA THR A 320 -8.74 18.74 37.27
C THR A 320 -8.66 20.27 37.28
N VAL A 321 -7.70 20.89 36.58
CA VAL A 321 -7.37 22.32 36.78
C VAL A 321 -7.54 23.19 35.53
N ASN A 322 -7.29 22.67 34.32
CA ASN A 322 -7.58 23.37 33.07
C ASN A 322 -7.50 22.42 31.88
N ASP A 323 -8.61 22.26 31.16
CA ASP A 323 -8.60 22.40 29.70
C ASP A 323 -9.98 22.89 29.21
N GLU A 324 -10.25 24.18 29.40
CA GLU A 324 -11.43 24.87 28.85
C GLU A 324 -11.24 25.27 27.37
N LEU A 325 -10.15 24.81 26.73
CA LEU A 325 -9.72 25.22 25.40
C LEU A 325 -9.97 24.16 24.31
N LEU A 326 -10.35 22.96 24.70
CA LEU A 326 -10.73 21.86 23.81
C LEU A 326 -12.09 21.29 24.23
N ILE A 327 -12.89 20.88 23.25
CA ILE A 327 -14.09 20.06 23.48
C ILE A 327 -14.14 19.01 22.38
N THR A 328 -14.07 17.74 22.76
CA THR A 328 -14.22 16.59 21.88
C THR A 328 -15.64 16.05 21.95
N LEU A 329 -16.34 15.93 20.82
CA LEU A 329 -17.71 15.41 20.77
C LEU A 329 -18.14 14.90 19.39
N PHE A 330 -19.19 14.07 19.37
CA PHE A 330 -19.94 13.78 18.13
C PHE A 330 -20.88 14.94 17.80
N PHE A 331 -20.62 15.61 16.66
CA PHE A 331 -21.38 16.79 16.22
C PHE A 331 -22.21 16.49 14.97
N PRO A 332 -23.49 16.93 14.88
CA PRO A 332 -24.34 16.66 13.71
C PRO A 332 -23.74 17.22 12.40
N ILE A 333 -23.56 16.37 11.39
CA ILE A 333 -22.95 16.76 10.11
C ILE A 333 -23.75 17.89 9.44
N SER A 334 -25.09 17.80 9.50
CA SER A 334 -26.02 18.81 9.00
C SER A 334 -25.89 20.19 9.66
N ALA A 335 -25.29 20.26 10.86
CA ALA A 335 -25.10 21.50 11.61
C ALA A 335 -23.68 22.09 11.47
N LEU A 336 -22.71 21.41 10.82
CA LEU A 336 -21.29 21.83 10.80
C LEU A 336 -21.09 23.29 10.37
N ASN A 337 -21.83 23.74 9.37
CA ASN A 337 -21.77 25.11 8.87
C ASN A 337 -22.20 26.19 9.89
N SER A 338 -22.90 25.82 10.97
CA SER A 338 -23.24 26.73 12.07
C SER A 338 -22.01 27.14 12.90
N LEU A 339 -21.01 26.25 13.03
CA LEU A 339 -19.77 26.53 13.75
C LEU A 339 -19.00 27.71 13.11
N ASN A 340 -19.10 27.86 11.77
CA ASN A 340 -18.47 28.95 11.05
C ASN A 340 -19.00 30.34 11.43
N GLN A 341 -20.23 30.42 11.94
CA GLN A 341 -20.84 31.68 12.41
C GLN A 341 -20.31 32.12 13.77
N ARG A 342 -19.52 31.27 14.45
CA ARG A 342 -19.04 31.46 15.83
C ARG A 342 -17.52 31.67 15.93
N ALA A 343 -16.90 32.18 14.88
CA ALA A 343 -15.47 32.55 14.85
C ALA A 343 -15.04 33.56 15.95
N ASN A 344 -15.99 34.23 16.59
CA ASN A 344 -15.77 35.10 17.75
C ASN A 344 -15.51 34.35 19.07
N ILE A 345 -15.89 33.06 19.16
CA ILE A 345 -15.70 32.21 20.34
C ILE A 345 -14.92 30.92 20.05
N ILE A 346 -15.02 30.41 18.81
CA ILE A 346 -14.24 29.27 18.31
C ILE A 346 -12.96 29.81 17.68
N ASN A 347 -11.84 29.13 17.95
CA ASN A 347 -10.57 29.37 17.29
C ASN A 347 -10.48 28.55 15.99
N PHE A 348 -10.67 27.23 16.09
CA PHE A 348 -10.66 26.29 14.96
C PHE A 348 -11.44 25.01 15.31
N VAL A 349 -11.82 24.22 14.32
CA VAL A 349 -12.50 22.92 14.45
C VAL A 349 -11.90 21.93 13.46
N ARG A 350 -11.53 20.75 13.96
CA ARG A 350 -10.98 19.64 13.15
C ARG A 350 -11.78 18.35 13.39
N PRO A 351 -11.81 17.41 12.43
CA PRO A 351 -12.23 16.05 12.77
C PRO A 351 -11.20 15.44 13.74
N VAL A 352 -11.65 14.52 14.59
CA VAL A 352 -10.71 13.63 15.27
C VAL A 352 -10.25 12.61 14.24
N PHE A 353 -8.97 12.66 13.89
CA PHE A 353 -8.36 11.73 12.94
C PHE A 353 -8.19 10.37 13.64
N PRO A 354 -8.82 9.29 13.15
CA PRO A 354 -8.60 7.96 13.70
C PRO A 354 -7.15 7.48 13.44
N PRO A 355 -6.60 6.61 14.30
CA PRO A 355 -5.27 6.04 14.09
C PRO A 355 -5.20 5.21 12.81
N LEU A 356 -4.08 5.35 12.08
CA LEU A 356 -3.79 4.65 10.83
C LEU A 356 -3.15 3.28 11.10
N ALA A 357 -3.98 2.29 11.44
CA ALA A 357 -3.54 0.95 11.83
C ALA A 357 -2.64 0.26 10.77
N ASN A 358 -1.32 0.30 10.96
CA ASN A 358 -0.33 -0.40 10.14
C ASN A 358 0.27 -1.60 10.91
N ALA A 359 -0.44 -2.72 10.94
CA ALA A 359 0.03 -3.95 11.59
C ALA A 359 0.76 -4.88 10.60
N GLY A 360 2.01 -5.27 10.93
CA GLY A 360 2.82 -6.18 10.13
C GLY A 360 3.75 -7.08 10.96
N LEU A 361 3.68 -8.39 10.73
CA LEU A 361 4.42 -9.45 11.42
C LEU A 361 5.86 -9.63 10.87
N ILE A 362 6.69 -8.58 10.88
CA ILE A 362 8.06 -8.65 10.36
C ILE A 362 9.01 -7.85 11.26
N SER A 363 10.15 -8.46 11.62
CA SER A 363 11.33 -7.76 12.16
C SER A 363 11.62 -6.51 11.33
N SER A 364 11.72 -5.37 12.01
CA SER A 364 11.53 -4.09 11.33
C SER A 364 12.61 -3.83 10.30
N GLN A 365 12.23 -3.75 9.02
CA GLN A 365 13.15 -3.34 7.94
C GLN A 365 13.71 -1.92 8.20
N GLY A 366 13.05 -1.14 9.06
CA GLY A 366 13.51 0.13 9.62
C GLY A 366 14.85 0.05 10.34
N ASP A 367 15.11 -0.95 11.20
CA ASP A 367 16.40 -1.07 11.90
C ASP A 367 17.58 -1.21 10.92
N ARG A 368 17.36 -1.98 9.85
CA ARG A 368 18.32 -2.17 8.77
C ARG A 368 18.45 -0.94 7.87
N ALA A 369 17.34 -0.30 7.53
CA ALA A 369 17.33 0.90 6.67
C ALA A 369 17.98 2.12 7.35
N GLN A 370 17.79 2.28 8.66
CA GLN A 370 18.42 3.33 9.47
C GLN A 370 19.90 3.04 9.79
N GLY A 371 20.37 1.80 9.59
CA GLY A 371 21.69 1.36 10.02
C GLY A 371 21.83 1.31 11.56
N SER A 372 20.72 1.19 12.28
CA SER A 372 20.67 1.29 13.75
C SER A 372 21.50 0.19 14.43
N SER A 373 21.57 -1.01 13.85
CA SER A 373 22.52 -2.06 14.25
C SER A 373 24.00 -1.65 14.19
N LEU A 374 24.42 -0.85 13.21
CA LEU A 374 25.77 -0.26 13.17
C LEU A 374 25.96 0.81 14.26
N GLY A 375 24.90 1.56 14.59
CA GLY A 375 24.90 2.51 15.70
C GLY A 375 25.09 1.84 17.05
N ARG A 376 24.36 0.74 17.31
CA ARG A 376 24.49 -0.07 18.53
C ARG A 376 25.89 -0.67 18.66
N LEU A 377 26.40 -1.31 17.61
CA LEU A 377 27.73 -1.95 17.61
C LEU A 377 28.90 -0.96 17.59
N GLY A 378 28.76 0.18 16.90
CA GLY A 378 29.83 1.17 16.72
C GLY A 378 30.02 2.12 17.90
N TRP A 379 28.95 2.43 18.64
CA TRP A 379 28.97 3.39 19.75
C TRP A 379 28.46 2.84 21.10
N GLY A 380 28.11 1.55 21.17
CA GLY A 380 27.63 0.91 22.40
C GLY A 380 26.26 1.43 22.87
N LEU A 381 25.44 1.91 21.94
CA LEU A 381 24.11 2.45 22.22
C LEU A 381 23.10 1.31 22.36
N SER A 382 22.21 1.40 23.36
CA SER A 382 21.18 0.39 23.64
C SER A 382 19.76 0.96 23.82
N GLY A 383 19.63 2.28 23.99
CA GLY A 383 18.39 2.95 24.40
C GLY A 383 18.30 3.23 25.91
N ALA A 384 19.20 2.69 26.72
CA ALA A 384 19.20 2.85 28.17
C ALA A 384 19.06 4.32 28.62
N GLY A 385 18.14 4.57 29.56
CA GLY A 385 17.82 5.89 30.07
C GLY A 385 16.84 6.70 29.21
N THR A 386 16.48 6.23 28.01
CA THR A 386 15.44 6.82 27.16
C THR A 386 14.07 6.25 27.50
N LYS A 387 13.04 7.10 27.46
CA LYS A 387 11.63 6.69 27.59
C LYS A 387 10.92 6.92 26.26
N VAL A 388 10.16 5.94 25.78
CA VAL A 388 9.36 6.04 24.56
C VAL A 388 7.92 5.67 24.89
N GLY A 389 6.99 6.59 24.61
CA GLY A 389 5.56 6.35 24.76
C GLY A 389 4.90 6.18 23.40
N ILE A 390 4.05 5.17 23.28
CA ILE A 390 3.28 4.86 22.07
C ILE A 390 1.79 5.07 22.38
N ILE A 391 1.12 5.77 21.47
CA ILE A 391 -0.33 6.02 21.50
C ILE A 391 -0.90 5.43 20.21
N SER A 392 -1.70 4.37 20.34
CA SER A 392 -2.24 3.55 19.23
C SER A 392 -3.54 2.85 19.66
N ASP A 393 -4.09 1.94 18.86
CA ASP A 393 -5.33 1.24 19.20
C ASP A 393 -5.22 0.37 20.48
N SER A 394 -4.35 -0.65 20.52
CA SER A 394 -4.18 -1.57 21.64
C SER A 394 -2.79 -2.17 21.78
N TYR A 395 -2.52 -2.77 22.94
CA TYR A 395 -1.30 -3.51 23.25
C TYR A 395 -1.56 -5.01 23.53
N ALA A 396 -2.66 -5.35 24.20
CA ALA A 396 -2.93 -6.72 24.64
C ALA A 396 -4.39 -7.17 24.39
N SER A 397 -5.03 -6.72 23.30
CA SER A 397 -6.29 -7.31 22.82
C SER A 397 -6.16 -8.80 22.50
N ASN A 398 -4.98 -9.26 22.09
CA ASN A 398 -4.58 -10.66 22.05
C ASN A 398 -3.44 -10.96 23.06
N PRO A 399 -3.75 -11.30 24.33
CA PRO A 399 -2.74 -11.56 25.36
C PRO A 399 -1.78 -12.70 25.01
N SER A 400 -2.28 -13.75 24.35
CA SER A 400 -1.46 -14.90 23.96
C SER A 400 -0.41 -14.55 22.90
N ALA A 401 -0.71 -13.62 21.99
CA ALA A 401 0.28 -13.11 21.04
C ALA A 401 1.35 -12.30 21.78
N ARG A 402 0.94 -11.34 22.63
CA ARG A 402 1.86 -10.57 23.48
C ARG A 402 2.82 -11.46 24.28
N ASP A 403 2.32 -12.54 24.87
CA ASP A 403 3.16 -13.43 25.68
C ASP A 403 4.17 -14.19 24.82
N ASN A 404 3.80 -14.63 23.61
CA ASN A 404 4.77 -15.19 22.65
C ASN A 404 5.81 -14.14 22.22
N ASP A 405 5.39 -12.91 21.97
CA ASP A 405 6.28 -11.81 21.56
C ASP A 405 7.31 -11.48 22.67
N ILE A 406 6.91 -11.59 23.95
CA ILE A 406 7.81 -11.48 25.11
C ILE A 406 8.75 -12.69 25.21
N ASP A 407 8.23 -13.92 25.06
CA ASP A 407 9.02 -15.16 25.15
C ASP A 407 10.06 -15.29 24.02
N ASN A 408 9.77 -14.74 22.83
CA ASN A 408 10.69 -14.68 21.70
C ASN A 408 11.71 -13.53 21.80
N GLY A 409 11.44 -12.52 22.64
CA GLY A 409 12.28 -11.32 22.80
C GLY A 409 11.99 -10.21 21.79
N ASP A 410 10.86 -10.28 21.07
CA ASP A 410 10.36 -9.20 20.21
C ASP A 410 9.75 -8.04 21.05
N LEU A 411 9.38 -8.32 22.31
CA LEU A 411 9.00 -7.32 23.31
C LEU A 411 9.87 -7.39 24.57
N PRO A 412 9.97 -6.26 25.31
CA PRO A 412 10.69 -6.24 26.58
C PRO A 412 10.13 -7.24 27.61
N GLY A 413 10.98 -8.16 28.05
CA GLY A 413 10.68 -9.11 29.12
C GLY A 413 10.61 -8.49 30.52
N ALA A 414 10.35 -9.34 31.52
CA ALA A 414 10.08 -8.94 32.91
C ALA A 414 11.16 -8.10 33.62
N ALA A 415 12.37 -7.98 33.06
CA ALA A 415 13.43 -7.10 33.56
C ALA A 415 13.24 -5.62 33.18
N ASN A 416 12.48 -5.32 32.11
CA ASN A 416 12.19 -3.97 31.62
C ASN A 416 10.78 -3.91 30.98
N PRO A 417 9.69 -4.28 31.70
CA PRO A 417 8.38 -4.48 31.09
C PRO A 417 7.76 -3.19 30.54
N VAL A 418 6.95 -3.32 29.49
CA VAL A 418 6.14 -2.22 28.95
C VAL A 418 5.19 -1.69 30.01
N VAL A 419 5.19 -0.37 30.23
CA VAL A 419 4.30 0.31 31.18
C VAL A 419 3.02 0.74 30.47
N VAL A 420 1.96 -0.04 30.61
CA VAL A 420 0.63 0.26 30.06
C VAL A 420 -0.12 1.18 31.02
N ALA A 421 -0.42 2.40 30.57
CA ALA A 421 -1.24 3.37 31.31
C ALA A 421 -2.74 3.11 31.08
N GLN A 422 -3.13 2.85 29.82
CA GLN A 422 -4.47 2.38 29.45
C GLN A 422 -4.36 1.52 28.19
N ASP A 423 -5.10 0.41 28.13
CA ASP A 423 -5.27 -0.41 26.93
C ASP A 423 -6.71 -0.30 26.40
N TYR A 424 -6.97 -0.78 25.19
CA TYR A 424 -8.25 -0.61 24.51
C TYR A 424 -9.44 -1.17 25.33
N PRO A 425 -10.38 -0.32 25.79
CA PRO A 425 -11.39 -0.74 26.74
C PRO A 425 -12.64 -1.38 26.10
N PHE A 426 -12.75 -1.33 24.76
CA PHE A 426 -13.97 -1.72 24.03
C PHE A 426 -13.92 -3.13 23.41
N GLY A 427 -12.97 -3.97 23.83
CA GLY A 427 -12.89 -5.38 23.42
C GLY A 427 -11.64 -5.70 22.61
N ALA A 428 -11.81 -6.25 21.41
CA ALA A 428 -10.71 -6.60 20.52
C ALA A 428 -10.39 -5.45 19.56
N ALA A 429 -9.13 -5.03 19.54
CA ALA A 429 -8.50 -4.18 18.54
C ALA A 429 -7.33 -4.93 17.86
N SER A 430 -6.57 -4.27 16.98
CA SER A 430 -5.59 -4.91 16.09
C SER A 430 -4.23 -5.18 16.73
N ASP A 431 -3.96 -4.60 17.90
CA ASP A 431 -2.66 -4.58 18.58
C ASP A 431 -1.55 -3.90 17.76
N GLU A 432 -1.89 -2.83 17.03
CA GLU A 432 -0.93 -1.97 16.36
C GLU A 432 0.08 -1.38 17.37
N GLY A 433 -0.41 -0.95 18.53
CA GLY A 433 0.44 -0.44 19.61
C GLY A 433 1.49 -1.45 20.05
N ARG A 434 1.16 -2.75 20.05
CA ARG A 434 2.13 -3.83 20.29
C ARG A 434 3.15 -3.94 19.15
N ALA A 435 2.72 -3.90 17.90
CA ALA A 435 3.61 -3.95 16.75
C ALA A 435 4.58 -2.75 16.71
N MET A 436 4.10 -1.54 17.05
CA MET A 436 4.95 -0.35 17.18
C MET A 436 5.95 -0.49 18.33
N LEU A 437 5.57 -1.09 19.45
CA LEU A 437 6.48 -1.36 20.58
C LEU A 437 7.59 -2.34 20.19
N GLN A 438 7.31 -3.34 19.36
CA GLN A 438 8.32 -4.26 18.79
C GLN A 438 9.33 -3.49 17.92
N ILE A 439 8.87 -2.62 17.03
CA ILE A 439 9.76 -1.78 16.18
C ILE A 439 10.70 -0.92 17.04
N VAL A 440 10.20 -0.33 18.14
CA VAL A 440 11.06 0.44 19.06
C VAL A 440 12.02 -0.47 19.82
N HIS A 441 11.59 -1.68 20.20
CA HIS A 441 12.45 -2.65 20.89
C HIS A 441 13.60 -3.16 20.01
N ASP A 442 13.35 -3.48 18.73
CA ASP A 442 14.36 -3.83 17.73
C ASP A 442 15.50 -2.79 17.67
N VAL A 443 15.11 -1.51 17.64
CA VAL A 443 16.02 -0.37 17.48
C VAL A 443 16.74 -0.04 18.78
N ALA A 444 16.03 -0.08 19.92
CA ALA A 444 16.49 0.37 21.23
C ALA A 444 16.07 -0.61 22.36
N PRO A 445 16.74 -1.79 22.47
CA PRO A 445 16.30 -2.87 23.37
C PRO A 445 16.23 -2.50 24.88
N GLU A 446 17.04 -1.55 25.33
CA GLU A 446 17.10 -1.11 26.74
C GLU A 446 16.32 0.20 26.99
N ALA A 447 15.53 0.69 26.02
CA ALA A 447 14.62 1.80 26.23
C ALA A 447 13.45 1.40 27.16
N GLN A 448 12.96 2.33 27.97
CA GLN A 448 11.76 2.13 28.78
C GLN A 448 10.52 2.45 27.94
N LEU A 449 9.69 1.44 27.68
CA LEU A 449 8.53 1.59 26.81
C LEU A 449 7.23 1.81 27.58
N PHE A 450 6.37 2.68 27.08
CA PHE A 450 5.09 3.05 27.65
C PHE A 450 3.98 2.94 26.59
N PHE A 451 2.77 2.56 26.98
CA PHE A 451 1.61 2.49 26.08
C PHE A 451 0.37 3.19 26.66
N HIS A 452 -0.39 3.85 25.79
CA HIS A 452 -1.73 4.34 26.07
C HIS A 452 -2.61 4.13 24.82
N THR A 453 -3.87 3.74 25.00
CA THR A 453 -4.84 3.71 23.88
C THR A 453 -5.17 5.14 23.41
N GLY A 454 -5.27 5.36 22.09
CA GLY A 454 -5.60 6.67 21.49
C GLY A 454 -7.05 7.10 21.65
#